data_AF-X7E2I9-F1
#
_entry.id   AF-X7E2I9-F1
#
_cell.length_a   1.000
_cell.length_b   1.000
_cell.length_c   1.000
_cell.angle_alpha   90.00
_cell.angle_beta   90.00
_cell.angle_gamma   90.00
#
_symmetry.space_group_name_H-M   'P 1'
#
loop_
_entity.id
_entity.type
_entity.pdbx_description
1 polymer ?
#
loop_
_entity_poly.entity_id
_entity_poly.type
_entity_poly.pdbx_seq_one_letter_code
_entity_poly.pdbx_strand_id
1 'polypeptide(L)'
;PRQHSTGGKQRLGATTKMGERSLRRLLIIGANSVIIKRHCHASARQGTWLASMLERKPTMLVRVALANKMARIVWALMKSGEVYRAPAVAE
;
A
#
# COMPACT_ATOMS: atom_id res chain seq x y z
N PRO A 1 3.32 10.99 9.59
CA PRO A 1 3.62 11.05 11.04
C PRO A 1 4.88 10.26 11.43
N ARG A 2 6.04 10.92 11.62
CA ARG A 2 7.27 10.26 12.10
C ARG A 2 7.07 9.78 13.55
N GLN A 3 7.11 8.47 13.80
CA GLN A 3 6.89 7.91 15.14
C GLN A 3 8.17 7.98 15.96
N HIS A 4 8.15 8.76 17.03
CA HIS A 4 9.18 8.78 18.05
C HIS A 4 8.57 8.25 19.36
N SER A 5 8.39 6.93 19.44
CA SER A 5 7.91 6.27 20.66
C SER A 5 9.10 5.83 21.51
N THR A 6 9.28 6.47 22.66
CA THR A 6 10.09 5.96 23.77
C THR A 6 9.20 5.90 25.01
N GLY A 7 9.28 4.79 25.77
CA GLY A 7 8.55 4.64 27.05
C GLY A 7 7.03 4.49 26.95
N GLY A 8 6.51 3.78 25.94
CA GLY A 8 5.07 3.42 25.86
C GLY A 8 4.10 4.54 25.48
N LYS A 9 4.58 5.77 25.26
CA LYS A 9 3.74 6.89 24.79
C LYS A 9 3.88 7.07 23.28
N GLN A 10 2.77 6.97 22.55
CA GLN A 10 2.76 7.18 21.10
C GLN A 10 2.80 8.68 20.78
N ARG A 11 3.99 9.19 20.42
CA ARG A 11 4.13 10.55 19.88
C ARG A 11 4.18 10.48 18.36
N LEU A 12 3.05 10.80 17.74
CA LEU A 12 2.95 11.01 16.30
C LEU A 12 3.56 12.39 15.99
N GLY A 13 4.81 12.42 15.51
CA GLY A 13 5.42 13.67 15.02
C GLY A 13 4.77 14.17 13.74
N ALA A 14 5.14 15.38 13.31
CA ALA A 14 4.62 16.01 12.10
C ALA A 14 4.65 15.07 10.88
N THR A 15 3.58 15.10 10.09
CA THR A 15 3.57 14.43 8.79
C THR A 15 4.45 15.22 7.84
N THR A 16 5.71 14.79 7.70
CA THR A 16 6.64 15.36 6.73
C THR A 16 6.04 15.27 5.32
N LYS A 17 6.46 16.12 4.40
CA LYS A 17 6.03 16.08 2.97
C LYS A 17 6.22 14.68 2.34
N MET A 18 7.18 13.92 2.86
CA MET A 18 7.42 12.53 2.47
C MET A 18 6.51 11.53 3.21
N GLY A 19 6.11 11.82 4.44
CA GLY A 19 5.52 10.86 5.38
C GLY A 19 6.60 10.07 6.14
N GLU A 20 6.16 9.12 6.97
CA GLU A 20 7.06 8.32 7.79
C GLU A 20 7.78 7.25 6.96
N ARG A 21 9.10 7.13 7.15
CA ARG A 21 9.95 6.31 6.27
C ARG A 21 9.71 4.81 6.49
N SER A 22 9.43 4.38 7.71
CA SER A 22 9.19 2.98 8.04
C SER A 22 7.83 2.52 7.51
N LEU A 23 6.76 3.31 7.69
CA LEU A 23 5.45 3.05 7.09
C LEU A 23 5.52 2.94 5.57
N ARG A 24 6.24 3.86 4.91
CA ARG A 24 6.45 3.76 3.45
C ARG A 24 7.18 2.47 3.07
N ARG A 25 8.23 2.11 3.82
CA ARG A 25 8.97 0.86 3.61
C ARG A 25 8.07 -0.36 3.79
N LEU A 26 7.26 -0.39 4.85
CA LEU A 26 6.31 -1.47 5.12
C LEU A 26 5.27 -1.60 4.02
N LEU A 27 4.71 -0.50 3.53
CA LEU A 27 3.77 -0.50 2.40
C LEU A 27 4.41 -1.02 1.11
N ILE A 28 5.67 -0.67 0.84
CA ILE A 28 6.40 -1.21 -0.32
C ILE A 28 6.67 -2.71 -0.17
N ILE A 29 7.02 -3.17 1.03
CA ILE A 29 7.22 -4.60 1.32
C ILE A 29 5.90 -5.36 1.14
N GLY A 30 4.78 -4.82 1.63
CA GLY A 30 3.44 -5.39 1.43
C GLY A 30 3.01 -5.39 -0.05
N ALA A 31 3.32 -4.34 -0.80
CA ALA A 31 3.11 -4.31 -2.24
C ALA A 31 3.95 -5.38 -2.96
N ASN A 32 5.19 -5.60 -2.52
CA ASN A 32 6.06 -6.63 -3.08
C ASN A 32 5.50 -8.04 -2.84
N SER A 33 4.92 -8.33 -1.67
CA SER A 33 4.34 -9.66 -1.40
C SER A 33 3.16 -9.97 -2.33
N VAL A 34 2.32 -8.97 -2.64
CA VAL A 34 1.22 -9.10 -3.62
C VAL A 34 1.76 -9.41 -5.01
N ILE A 35 2.83 -8.74 -5.42
CA ILE A 35 3.44 -8.94 -6.75
C ILE A 35 4.14 -10.31 -6.85
N ILE A 36 4.86 -10.74 -5.80
CA ILE A 36 5.51 -12.06 -5.77
C ILE A 36 4.47 -13.18 -5.78
N LYS A 37 3.42 -13.06 -4.96
CA LYS A 37 2.32 -14.03 -4.89
C LYS A 37 1.21 -13.75 -5.91
N ARG A 38 1.54 -13.15 -7.06
CA ARG A 38 0.55 -12.74 -8.08
C ARG A 38 -0.32 -13.87 -8.62
N HIS A 39 0.18 -15.11 -8.58
CA HIS A 39 -0.54 -16.30 -9.01
C HIS A 39 -1.71 -16.66 -8.06
N CYS A 40 -1.63 -16.25 -6.79
CA CYS A 40 -2.66 -16.51 -5.79
C CYS A 40 -3.50 -15.25 -5.48
N HIS A 41 -2.98 -14.05 -5.76
CA HIS A 41 -3.69 -12.81 -5.47
C HIS A 41 -4.58 -12.38 -6.63
N ALA A 42 -5.88 -12.29 -6.38
CA ALA A 42 -6.86 -11.79 -7.34
C ALA A 42 -6.53 -10.39 -7.87
N SER A 43 -5.92 -9.53 -7.06
CA SER A 43 -5.52 -8.17 -7.43
C SER A 43 -4.35 -8.09 -8.42
N ALA A 44 -3.66 -9.20 -8.68
CA ALA A 44 -2.51 -9.31 -9.57
C ALA A 44 -2.75 -10.30 -10.71
N ARG A 45 -3.99 -10.82 -10.84
CA ARG A 45 -4.39 -11.71 -11.91
C ARG A 45 -4.37 -10.99 -13.26
N GLN A 46 -4.21 -11.75 -14.34
CA GLN A 46 -4.29 -11.25 -15.70
C GLN A 46 -5.63 -10.52 -15.91
N GLY A 47 -5.60 -9.40 -16.63
CA GLY A 47 -6.76 -8.51 -16.81
C GLY A 47 -6.89 -7.39 -15.77
N THR A 48 -6.17 -7.46 -14.64
CA THR A 48 -6.20 -6.38 -13.65
C THR A 48 -5.26 -5.23 -14.00
N TRP A 49 -5.56 -4.03 -13.47
CA TRP A 49 -4.69 -2.85 -13.56
C TRP A 49 -3.23 -3.16 -13.18
N LEU A 50 -3.00 -4.02 -12.17
CA LEU A 50 -1.67 -4.37 -11.70
C LEU A 50 -0.92 -5.24 -12.70
N ALA A 51 -1.59 -6.23 -13.30
CA ALA A 51 -1.00 -7.06 -14.36
C ALA A 51 -0.61 -6.22 -15.58
N SER A 52 -1.51 -5.36 -16.07
CA SER A 52 -1.21 -4.46 -17.19
C SER A 52 -0.09 -3.47 -16.87
N MET A 53 0.14 -3.13 -15.60
CA MET A 53 1.25 -2.26 -15.22
C MET A 53 2.58 -3.02 -15.17
N LEU A 54 2.58 -4.27 -14.72
CA LEU A 54 3.75 -5.15 -14.73
C LEU A 54 4.23 -5.49 -16.15
N GLU A 55 3.32 -5.54 -17.12
CA GLU A 55 3.68 -5.74 -18.53
C GLU A 55 4.39 -4.53 -19.15
N ARG A 56 4.04 -3.31 -18.70
CA ARG A 56 4.50 -2.06 -19.33
C ARG A 56 5.61 -1.33 -18.57
N LYS A 57 5.82 -1.63 -17.28
CA LYS A 57 6.74 -0.86 -16.42
C LYS A 57 7.65 -1.77 -15.58
N PRO A 58 8.86 -1.28 -15.24
CA PRO A 58 9.73 -1.92 -14.26
C PRO A 58 9.03 -2.22 -12.94
N THR A 59 9.30 -3.41 -12.39
CA THR A 59 8.64 -3.94 -11.18
C THR A 59 8.75 -3.01 -9.97
N MET A 60 9.86 -2.30 -9.80
CA MET A 60 10.03 -1.32 -8.71
C MET A 60 9.04 -0.15 -8.80
N LEU A 61 8.76 0.36 -10.00
CA LEU A 61 7.77 1.42 -10.18
C LEU A 61 6.37 0.92 -9.85
N VAL A 62 6.08 -0.32 -10.24
CA VAL A 62 4.78 -0.95 -9.95
C VAL A 62 4.59 -1.18 -8.44
N ARG A 63 5.63 -1.62 -7.72
CA ARG A 63 5.61 -1.76 -6.26
C ARG A 63 5.28 -0.44 -5.57
N VAL A 64 5.93 0.66 -5.99
CA VAL A 64 5.69 1.99 -5.42
C VAL A 64 4.27 2.48 -5.74
N ALA A 65 3.79 2.27 -6.97
CA ALA A 65 2.44 2.64 -7.37
C ALA A 65 1.38 1.87 -6.55
N LEU A 66 1.59 0.56 -6.36
CA LEU A 66 0.71 -0.27 -5.54
C LEU A 66 0.73 0.14 -4.06
N ALA A 67 1.91 0.44 -3.51
CA ALA A 67 2.03 0.96 -2.14
C ALA A 67 1.29 2.30 -1.96
N ASN A 68 1.35 3.19 -2.97
CA ASN A 68 0.60 4.45 -2.95
C ASN A 68 -0.92 4.22 -3.01
N LYS A 69 -1.38 3.23 -3.78
CA LYS A 69 -2.80 2.83 -3.81
C LYS A 69 -3.25 2.31 -2.45
N MET A 70 -2.47 1.43 -1.82
CA MET A 70 -2.74 0.92 -0.46
C MET A 70 -2.78 2.05 0.57
N ALA A 71 -1.84 2.99 0.51
CA ALA A 71 -1.82 4.16 1.40
C ALA A 71 -3.10 5.00 1.31
N ARG A 72 -3.61 5.22 0.09
CA ARG A 72 -4.87 5.96 -0.13
C ARG A 72 -6.07 5.23 0.44
N ILE A 73 -6.13 3.90 0.30
CA ILE A 73 -7.19 3.08 0.90
C ILE A 73 -7.14 3.18 2.42
N VAL A 74 -5.96 2.97 3.02
CA VAL A 74 -5.78 3.08 4.47
C VAL A 74 -6.19 4.47 4.98
N TRP A 75 -5.79 5.53 4.28
CA TRP A 75 -6.18 6.89 4.64
C TRP A 75 -7.69 7.10 4.56
N ALA A 76 -8.34 6.61 3.51
CA ALA A 76 -9.80 6.71 3.36
C ALA A 76 -10.54 5.95 4.47
N LEU A 77 -10.07 4.75 4.85
CA LEU A 77 -10.61 3.98 5.97
C LEU A 77 -10.43 4.69 7.31
N MET A 78 -9.22 5.22 7.57
CA MET A 78 -8.96 5.99 8.79
C MET A 78 -9.81 7.25 8.89
N LYS A 79 -10.09 7.90 7.75
CA LYS A 79 -10.92 9.11 7.71
C LYS A 79 -12.41 8.80 7.90
N SER A 80 -12.89 7.71 7.30
CA SER A 80 -14.32 7.32 7.32
C SER A 80 -14.71 6.53 8.58
N GLY A 81 -13.74 5.87 9.24
CA GLY A 81 -14.01 4.92 10.31
C GLY A 81 -14.63 3.60 9.83
N GLU A 82 -14.70 3.39 8.50
CA GLU A 82 -15.29 2.20 7.90
C GLU A 82 -14.34 1.01 7.92
N VAL A 83 -14.92 -0.19 7.88
CA VAL A 83 -14.17 -1.45 7.78
C VAL A 83 -13.76 -1.68 6.33
N TYR A 84 -12.52 -2.15 6.12
CA TYR A 84 -12.03 -2.49 4.79
C TYR A 84 -12.92 -3.54 4.12
N ARG A 85 -13.57 -3.15 3.03
CA ARG A 85 -14.24 -4.06 2.10
C ARG A 85 -13.31 -4.29 0.91
N ALA A 86 -12.95 -5.55 0.67
CA ALA A 86 -12.16 -5.89 -0.50
C ALA A 86 -12.92 -5.43 -1.77
N PRO A 87 -12.26 -4.73 -2.70
CA PRO A 87 -12.91 -4.35 -3.94
C PRO A 87 -13.35 -5.62 -4.66
N ALA A 88 -14.64 -5.70 -5.01
CA ALA A 88 -15.12 -6.75 -5.90
C ALA A 88 -14.26 -6.69 -7.16
N VAL A 89 -13.66 -7.81 -7.52
CA VAL A 89 -12.89 -7.92 -8.76
C VAL A 89 -13.90 -7.70 -9.87
N ALA A 90 -13.90 -6.51 -10.48
CA ALA A 90 -14.65 -6.28 -11.69
C ALA A 90 -14.05 -7.22 -12.74
N GLU A 91 -14.91 -8.10 -13.24
CA GLU A 91 -14.62 -9.18 -14.18
C GLU A 91 -14.12 -8.66 -15.53
#